data_AF-A0AAV4H066-F1
#
_entry.id   AF-A0AAV4H066-F1
#
_cell.length_a   1.000
_cell.length_b   1.000
_cell.length_c   1.000
_cell.angle_alpha   90.00
_cell.angle_beta   90.00
_cell.angle_gamma   90.00
#
_symmetry.space_group_name_H-M   'P 1'
#
loop_
_entity.id
_entity.type
_entity.pdbx_description
1 polymer ?
#
loop_
_entity_poly.entity_id
_entity_poly.type
_entity_poly.pdbx_seq_one_letter_code
_entity_poly.pdbx_strand_id
1 'polypeptide(L)'
;MNKVQSSVNIAQTRSFPGADVDSDHELVMMTFALRLKNKKRGNIRIKFDVDKLKGPNIQHSIFFQANTGGRFAPLLVLDNNQDLTPDDLVETFNETLSEEALKLLGKPRVKKKKWMTDEILALCGQRRSLKKRKKNPEGAKQHRETNLKV
;
A
#
# COMPACT_ATOMS: atom_id res chain seq x y z
N MET A 1 23.16 -7.98 17.04
CA MET A 1 23.10 -7.00 15.92
C MET A 1 23.24 -7.76 14.60
N ASN A 2 22.18 -7.83 13.79
CA ASN A 2 22.26 -8.51 12.49
C ASN A 2 22.98 -7.61 11.47
N LYS A 3 24.21 -7.98 11.10
CA LYS A 3 25.00 -7.28 10.09
C LYS A 3 24.27 -7.39 8.74
N VAL A 4 23.88 -6.26 8.19
CA VAL A 4 23.23 -6.19 6.88
C VAL A 4 24.32 -6.20 5.82
N GLN A 5 24.48 -7.29 5.08
CA GLN A 5 25.36 -7.34 3.92
C GLN A 5 24.50 -7.30 2.64
N SER A 6 24.54 -6.18 1.93
CA SER A 6 24.23 -6.11 0.50
C SER A 6 25.49 -6.52 -0.27
N SER A 7 25.36 -7.41 -1.25
CA SER A 7 26.48 -7.86 -2.09
C SER A 7 26.34 -7.37 -3.53
N VAL A 8 27.49 -7.08 -4.15
CA VAL A 8 27.61 -6.86 -5.59
C VAL A 8 28.10 -8.19 -6.19
N ASN A 9 27.33 -8.79 -7.08
CA ASN A 9 27.60 -10.14 -7.58
C ASN A 9 28.29 -10.16 -8.96
N ILE A 10 28.27 -9.05 -9.69
CA ILE A 10 28.90 -8.87 -10.99
C ILE A 10 29.34 -7.42 -11.04
N ALA A 11 30.61 -7.17 -11.33
CA ALA A 11 31.17 -5.83 -11.51
C ALA A 11 32.04 -5.85 -12.76
N GLN A 12 31.63 -5.13 -13.80
CA GLN A 12 32.46 -4.85 -14.96
C GLN A 12 32.79 -3.36 -14.94
N THR A 13 34.06 -3.05 -14.74
CA THR A 13 34.55 -1.67 -14.73
C THR A 13 35.35 -1.44 -15.99
N ARG A 14 35.18 -0.27 -16.61
CA ARG A 14 35.91 0.17 -17.80
C ARG A 14 36.35 1.63 -17.58
N SER A 15 37.62 1.92 -17.79
CA SER A 15 38.12 3.28 -17.94
C SER A 15 38.16 3.63 -19.42
N PHE A 16 37.97 4.91 -19.74
CA PHE A 16 38.05 5.45 -21.09
C PHE A 16 39.08 6.58 -21.11
N PRO A 17 40.39 6.24 -21.16
CA PRO A 17 41.44 7.23 -21.32
C PRO A 17 41.27 7.91 -22.68
N GLY A 18 41.26 9.25 -22.70
CA GLY A 18 41.10 10.02 -23.94
C GLY A 18 39.67 10.06 -24.48
N ALA A 19 38.64 9.82 -23.66
CA ALA A 19 37.28 10.22 -24.02
C ALA A 19 37.27 11.74 -24.29
N ASP A 20 36.70 12.13 -25.43
CA ASP A 20 36.74 13.47 -26.03
C ASP A 20 35.91 14.49 -25.21
N VAL A 21 36.37 14.76 -24.00
CA VAL A 21 35.79 15.68 -23.02
C VAL A 21 36.94 16.58 -22.58
N ASP A 22 36.72 17.90 -22.64
CA ASP A 22 37.69 18.92 -22.19
C ASP A 22 37.80 18.94 -20.65
N SER A 23 38.22 17.79 -20.09
CA SER A 23 38.42 17.55 -18.68
C SER A 23 39.73 16.81 -18.51
N ASP A 24 40.49 17.20 -17.50
CA ASP A 24 41.70 16.55 -17.02
C ASP A 24 41.44 15.21 -16.29
N HIS A 25 40.21 14.68 -16.35
CA HIS A 25 39.80 13.44 -15.70
C HIS A 25 39.41 12.35 -16.70
N GLU A 26 39.78 11.10 -16.37
CA GLU A 26 39.36 9.93 -17.15
C GLU A 26 37.96 9.44 -16.75
N LEU A 27 37.12 9.15 -17.74
CA LEU A 27 35.79 8.57 -17.50
C LEU A 27 35.93 7.11 -17.04
N VAL A 28 35.36 6.80 -15.88
CA VAL A 28 35.22 5.42 -15.37
C VAL A 28 33.76 5.04 -15.36
N MET A 29 33.41 3.97 -16.09
CA MET A 29 32.07 3.38 -16.07
C MET A 29 32.08 2.01 -15.43
N MET A 30 31.08 1.73 -14.60
CA MET A 30 30.91 0.44 -13.93
C MET A 30 29.50 -0.08 -14.15
N THR A 31 29.40 -1.29 -14.69
CA THR A 31 28.15 -2.06 -14.75
C THR A 31 28.17 -3.08 -13.62
N PHE A 32 27.21 -2.99 -12.69
CA PHE A 32 27.15 -3.94 -11.60
C PHE A 32 25.74 -4.45 -11.28
N ALA A 33 25.67 -5.67 -10.77
CA ALA A 33 24.44 -6.31 -10.33
C ALA A 33 24.32 -6.22 -8.80
N LEU A 34 23.40 -5.38 -8.33
CA LEU A 34 23.14 -5.17 -6.90
C LEU A 34 22.06 -6.12 -6.38
N ARG A 35 22.39 -6.93 -5.37
CA ARG A 35 21.41 -7.74 -4.64
C ARG A 35 21.06 -7.06 -3.32
N LEU A 36 19.91 -6.42 -3.29
CA LEU A 36 19.36 -5.82 -2.08
C LEU A 36 18.61 -6.89 -1.27
N LYS A 37 18.90 -6.99 0.02
CA LYS A 37 18.10 -7.81 0.94
C LYS A 37 16.77 -7.11 1.20
N ASN A 38 15.66 -7.79 0.94
CA ASN A 38 14.33 -7.29 1.29
C ASN A 38 14.20 -7.21 2.82
N LYS A 39 14.16 -6.01 3.37
CA LYS A 39 13.79 -5.80 4.77
C LYS A 39 12.28 -6.00 4.89
N LYS A 40 11.85 -7.01 5.65
CA LYS A 40 10.45 -7.11 6.07
C LYS A 40 10.13 -5.83 6.83
N ARG A 41 9.18 -5.03 6.31
CA ARG A 41 8.63 -3.92 7.08
C ARG A 41 7.93 -4.56 8.29
N GLY A 42 8.18 -4.03 9.49
CA GLY A 42 7.47 -4.48 10.69
C GLY A 42 5.95 -4.30 10.53
N ASN A 43 5.17 -4.79 11.49
CA ASN A 43 3.72 -4.61 11.45
C ASN A 43 3.40 -3.09 11.52
N ILE A 44 3.05 -2.49 10.37
CA ILE A 44 2.71 -1.06 10.30
C ILE A 44 1.22 -0.97 10.62
N ARG A 45 0.90 -0.28 11.71
CA ARG A 45 -0.49 0.02 12.07
C ARG A 45 -1.20 0.67 10.88
N ILE A 46 -2.31 0.08 10.46
CA ILE A 46 -3.16 0.62 9.41
C ILE A 46 -3.81 1.90 9.97
N LYS A 47 -3.67 3.00 9.23
CA LYS A 47 -4.43 4.23 9.49
C LYS A 47 -5.67 4.22 8.62
N PHE A 48 -6.83 4.51 9.22
CA PHE A 48 -8.10 4.67 8.52
C PHE A 48 -8.42 6.14 8.27
N ASP A 49 -9.21 6.40 7.24
CA ASP A 49 -9.66 7.75 6.88
C ASP A 49 -10.83 8.21 7.77
N VAL A 50 -10.51 8.57 9.03
CA VAL A 50 -11.50 8.97 10.05
C VAL A 50 -12.21 10.28 9.73
N ASP A 51 -11.69 11.09 8.82
CA ASP A 51 -12.33 12.35 8.43
C ASP A 51 -13.63 12.12 7.67
N LYS A 52 -13.81 10.94 7.06
CA LYS A 52 -15.08 10.50 6.48
C LYS A 52 -16.21 10.36 7.50
N LEU A 53 -15.89 10.20 8.79
CA LEU A 53 -16.88 10.13 9.88
C LEU A 53 -17.29 11.51 10.41
N LYS A 54 -16.48 12.55 10.15
CA LYS A 54 -16.70 13.91 10.67
C LYS A 54 -17.50 14.81 9.72
N GLY A 55 -17.58 14.45 8.44
CA GLY A 55 -18.28 15.25 7.44
C GLY A 55 -19.80 15.23 7.59
N PRO A 56 -20.53 16.17 6.95
CA PRO A 56 -22.00 16.21 6.95
C PRO A 56 -22.65 15.01 6.23
N ASN A 57 -21.87 14.13 5.61
CA ASN A 57 -22.30 12.83 5.11
C ASN A 57 -22.49 11.84 6.28
N ILE A 58 -23.54 12.09 7.07
CA ILE A 58 -24.03 11.26 8.19
C ILE A 58 -24.23 9.79 7.76
N GLN A 59 -24.39 9.54 6.46
CA GLN A 59 -24.46 8.21 5.89
C GLN A 59 -23.28 7.32 6.29
N HIS A 60 -22.03 7.77 6.19
CA HIS A 60 -20.90 6.88 6.51
C HIS A 60 -20.84 6.52 7.99
N SER A 61 -21.21 7.43 8.89
CA SER A 61 -21.25 7.13 10.33
C SER A 61 -22.43 6.23 10.68
N ILE A 62 -23.62 6.47 10.11
CA ILE A 62 -24.80 5.60 10.29
C ILE A 62 -24.55 4.20 9.73
N PHE A 63 -24.06 4.09 8.48
CA PHE A 63 -23.77 2.79 7.87
C PHE A 63 -22.67 2.04 8.62
N PHE A 64 -21.67 2.75 9.14
CA PHE A 64 -20.64 2.13 9.97
C PHE A 64 -21.25 1.58 11.26
N GLN A 65 -21.99 2.38 12.02
CA GLN A 65 -22.65 1.93 13.25
C GLN A 65 -23.62 0.75 13.00
N ALA A 66 -24.44 0.83 11.96
CA ALA A 66 -25.41 -0.22 11.63
C ALA A 66 -24.73 -1.53 11.21
N ASN A 67 -23.73 -1.47 10.33
CA ASN A 67 -23.02 -2.67 9.86
C ASN A 67 -22.21 -3.32 10.97
N THR A 68 -21.52 -2.51 11.76
CA THR A 68 -20.72 -2.98 12.90
C THR A 68 -21.63 -3.59 13.98
N GLY A 69 -22.74 -2.93 14.31
CA GLY A 69 -23.73 -3.47 15.27
C GLY A 69 -24.34 -4.80 14.81
N GLY A 70 -24.71 -4.91 13.52
CA GLY A 70 -25.25 -6.15 12.96
C GLY A 70 -24.25 -7.31 12.95
N ARG A 71 -22.97 -7.03 12.70
CA ARG A 71 -21.88 -8.02 12.77
C ARG A 71 -21.61 -8.52 14.19
N PHE A 72 -21.87 -7.69 15.20
CA PHE A 72 -21.67 -8.02 16.61
C PHE A 72 -22.88 -8.64 17.30
N ALA A 73 -24.08 -8.52 16.73
CA ALA A 73 -25.28 -9.11 17.30
C ALA A 73 -25.15 -10.62 17.61
N PRO A 74 -24.49 -11.46 16.78
CA PRO A 74 -24.25 -12.87 17.10
C PRO A 74 -23.34 -13.07 18.31
N LEU A 75 -22.32 -12.22 18.52
CA LEU A 75 -21.41 -12.31 19.68
C LEU A 75 -22.14 -12.06 21.01
N LEU A 76 -23.20 -11.25 21.00
CA LEU A 76 -24.04 -10.99 22.18
C LEU A 76 -24.96 -12.17 22.54
N VAL A 77 -25.24 -13.07 21.59
CA VAL A 77 -26.11 -14.24 21.77
C VAL A 77 -25.30 -15.47 22.20
N LEU A 78 -24.01 -15.52 21.87
CA LEU A 78 -23.09 -16.64 22.12
C LEU A 78 -22.60 -16.74 23.58
N ASP A 79 -22.86 -15.74 24.42
CA ASP A 79 -22.46 -15.67 25.84
C ASP A 79 -22.94 -16.87 26.70
N ASN A 80 -23.87 -17.69 26.18
CA ASN A 80 -24.48 -18.78 26.94
C ASN A 80 -24.07 -20.21 26.53
N ASN A 81 -23.37 -20.45 25.41
CA ASN A 81 -23.24 -21.82 24.87
C ASN A 81 -21.88 -22.22 24.25
N GLN A 82 -20.84 -21.39 24.30
CA GLN A 82 -19.50 -21.75 23.79
C GLN A 82 -18.37 -21.29 24.71
N ASP A 83 -17.37 -22.17 24.90
CA ASP A 83 -16.09 -21.89 25.58
C ASP A 83 -15.22 -20.93 24.75
N LEU A 84 -15.70 -19.71 24.49
CA LEU A 84 -14.90 -18.66 23.87
C LEU A 84 -14.05 -18.01 24.95
N THR A 85 -12.73 -18.00 24.75
CA THR A 85 -11.84 -17.31 25.68
C THR A 85 -11.97 -15.79 25.48
N PRO A 86 -11.63 -14.98 26.50
CA PRO A 86 -11.56 -13.53 26.35
C PRO A 86 -10.65 -13.08 25.19
N ASP A 87 -9.60 -13.86 24.90
CA ASP A 87 -8.67 -13.57 23.80
C ASP A 87 -9.34 -13.77 22.43
N ASP A 88 -10.13 -14.83 22.26
CA ASP A 88 -10.88 -15.09 21.02
C ASP A 88 -11.92 -13.98 20.73
N LEU A 89 -12.58 -13.49 21.78
CA LEU A 89 -13.52 -12.36 21.68
C LEU A 89 -12.82 -11.07 21.25
N VAL A 90 -11.63 -10.81 21.80
CA VAL A 90 -10.84 -9.63 21.44
C VAL A 90 -10.31 -9.72 20.01
N GLU A 91 -9.88 -10.91 19.57
CA GLU A 91 -9.42 -11.12 18.19
C GLU A 91 -10.56 -10.90 17.19
N THR A 92 -11.69 -11.59 17.39
CA THR A 92 -12.88 -11.45 16.54
C THR A 92 -13.40 -10.01 16.50
N PHE A 93 -13.39 -9.31 17.64
CA PHE A 93 -13.73 -7.89 17.70
C PHE A 93 -12.81 -7.02 16.85
N ASN A 94 -11.49 -7.19 17.00
CA ASN A 94 -10.51 -6.40 16.27
C ASN A 94 -10.56 -6.67 14.77
N GLU A 95 -10.76 -7.92 14.35
CA GLU A 95 -10.86 -8.32 12.95
C GLU A 95 -12.11 -7.71 12.31
N THR A 96 -13.29 -7.95 12.88
CA THR A 96 -14.56 -7.43 12.36
C THR A 96 -14.57 -5.90 12.26
N LEU A 97 -14.08 -5.21 13.30
CA LEU A 97 -13.95 -3.75 13.29
C LEU A 97 -12.98 -3.29 12.19
N SER A 98 -11.83 -3.95 12.05
CA SER A 98 -10.82 -3.60 11.06
C SER A 98 -11.30 -3.83 9.63
N GLU A 99 -12.05 -4.90 9.39
CA GLU A 99 -12.62 -5.23 8.08
C GLU A 99 -13.68 -4.21 7.65
N GLU A 100 -14.64 -3.91 8.53
CA GLU A 100 -15.68 -2.92 8.23
C GLU A 100 -15.07 -1.51 8.09
N ALA A 101 -14.08 -1.15 8.92
CA ALA A 101 -13.35 0.10 8.79
C ALA A 101 -12.57 0.16 7.46
N LEU A 102 -11.97 -0.93 7.02
CA LEU A 102 -11.27 -0.99 5.73
C LEU A 102 -12.24 -0.84 4.55
N LYS A 103 -13.43 -1.43 4.65
CA LYS A 103 -14.47 -1.39 3.63
C LYS A 103 -15.09 0.01 3.47
N LEU A 104 -15.47 0.63 4.59
CA LEU A 104 -16.17 1.92 4.59
C LEU A 104 -15.21 3.12 4.58
N LEU A 105 -14.25 3.15 5.50
CA LEU A 105 -13.31 4.26 5.63
C LEU A 105 -12.15 4.10 4.66
N GLY A 106 -11.59 2.89 4.56
CA GLY A 106 -10.39 2.65 3.77
C GLY A 106 -9.18 3.42 4.29
N LYS A 107 -8.11 3.43 3.48
CA LYS A 107 -6.85 4.10 3.84
C LYS A 107 -6.90 5.58 3.45
N PRO A 108 -6.38 6.49 4.28
CA PRO A 108 -6.37 7.92 3.98
C PRO A 108 -5.53 8.19 2.73
N ARG A 109 -6.04 9.06 1.85
CA ARG A 109 -5.31 9.54 0.68
C ARG A 109 -4.53 10.78 1.06
N VAL A 110 -3.20 10.69 1.06
CA VAL A 110 -2.33 11.83 1.41
C VAL A 110 -2.08 12.69 0.17
N LYS A 111 -2.60 13.92 0.15
CA LYS A 111 -2.21 14.97 -0.81
C LYS A 111 -0.88 15.57 -0.37
N LYS A 112 0.23 15.08 -0.92
CA LYS A 112 1.57 15.55 -0.53
C LYS A 112 1.95 16.91 -1.13
N LYS A 113 1.31 17.34 -2.22
CA LYS A 113 1.70 18.51 -3.01
C LYS A 113 0.46 19.26 -3.49
N LYS A 114 0.57 20.59 -3.63
CA LYS A 114 -0.54 21.48 -4.04
C LYS A 114 -1.06 21.19 -5.46
N TRP A 115 -0.19 20.77 -6.37
CA TRP A 115 -0.55 20.41 -7.75
C TRP A 115 -1.27 19.06 -7.88
N MET A 116 -1.38 18.29 -6.79
CA MET A 116 -1.96 16.95 -6.81
C MET A 116 -3.48 17.03 -6.62
N THR A 117 -4.20 17.09 -7.74
CA THR A 117 -5.66 17.11 -7.78
C THR A 117 -6.26 15.74 -7.41
N ASP A 118 -7.54 15.73 -7.04
CA ASP A 118 -8.27 14.49 -6.72
C ASP A 118 -8.39 13.55 -7.92
N GLU A 119 -8.48 14.10 -9.13
CA GLU A 119 -8.46 13.34 -10.39
C GLU A 119 -7.14 12.60 -10.59
N ILE A 120 -6.00 13.28 -10.38
CA ILE A 120 -4.66 12.66 -10.47
C ILE A 120 -4.56 11.53 -9.44
N LEU A 121 -5.05 11.74 -8.22
CA LEU A 121 -5.06 10.72 -7.18
C LEU A 121 -5.94 9.51 -7.53
N ALA A 122 -7.09 9.75 -8.15
CA ALA A 122 -7.98 8.71 -8.65
C ALA A 122 -7.31 7.89 -9.76
N LEU A 123 -6.67 8.55 -10.73
CA LEU A 123 -5.88 7.92 -11.79
C LEU A 123 -4.72 7.08 -11.21
N CYS A 124 -4.00 7.60 -10.22
CA CYS A 124 -2.97 6.83 -9.50
C CYS A 124 -3.56 5.61 -8.76
N GLY A 125 -4.79 5.70 -8.27
CA GLY A 125 -5.53 4.59 -7.68
C GLY A 125 -5.85 3.49 -8.71
N GLN A 126 -6.42 3.89 -9.85
CA GLN A 126 -6.72 2.99 -10.98
C GLN A 126 -5.47 2.29 -11.51
N ARG A 127 -4.37 3.03 -11.71
CA ARG A 127 -3.08 2.43 -12.14
C ARG A 127 -2.60 1.35 -11.17
N ARG A 128 -2.72 1.60 -9.86
CA ARG A 128 -2.33 0.62 -8.82
C ARG A 128 -3.21 -0.64 -8.83
N SER A 129 -4.52 -0.51 -9.04
CA SER A 129 -5.41 -1.68 -9.13
C SER A 129 -5.16 -2.49 -10.41
N LEU A 130 -5.02 -1.81 -11.56
CA LEU A 130 -4.73 -2.44 -12.85
C LEU A 130 -3.36 -3.11 -12.89
N LYS A 131 -2.36 -2.55 -12.20
CA LYS A 131 -1.03 -3.18 -12.10
C LYS A 131 -1.08 -4.58 -11.47
N LYS A 132 -2.03 -4.83 -10.56
CA LYS A 132 -2.26 -6.17 -9.99
C LYS A 132 -2.84 -7.15 -11.03
N ARG A 133 -3.63 -6.65 -11.98
CA ARG A 133 -4.29 -7.42 -13.05
C ARG A 133 -3.50 -7.46 -14.36
N LYS A 134 -2.28 -6.91 -14.39
CA LYS A 134 -1.44 -6.79 -15.60
C LYS A 134 -1.09 -8.13 -16.25
N LYS A 135 -1.17 -9.24 -15.50
CA LYS A 135 -0.97 -10.60 -16.06
C LYS A 135 -2.07 -11.00 -17.04
N ASN A 136 -3.27 -10.42 -16.92
CA ASN A 136 -4.35 -10.65 -17.88
C ASN A 136 -4.23 -9.69 -19.06
N PRO A 137 -4.50 -10.14 -20.30
CA PRO A 137 -4.36 -9.31 -21.50
C PRO A 137 -5.26 -8.06 -21.46
N GLU A 138 -6.48 -8.20 -20.97
CA GLU A 138 -7.41 -7.08 -20.79
C GLU A 138 -6.91 -6.07 -19.75
N GLY A 139 -6.40 -6.56 -18.62
CA GLY A 139 -5.81 -5.71 -17.57
C GLY A 139 -4.56 -4.98 -18.04
N ALA A 140 -3.76 -5.60 -18.91
CA ALA A 140 -2.59 -4.97 -19.53
C ALA A 140 -3.00 -3.84 -20.49
N LYS A 141 -4.06 -4.03 -21.28
CA LYS A 141 -4.60 -3.00 -22.18
C LYS A 141 -5.12 -1.79 -21.40
N GLN A 142 -5.98 -2.03 -20.40
CA GLN A 142 -6.52 -0.98 -19.53
C GLN A 142 -5.42 -0.21 -18.79
N HIS A 143 -4.36 -0.90 -18.33
CA HIS A 143 -3.22 -0.24 -17.70
C HIS A 143 -2.45 0.68 -18.68
N ARG A 144 -2.32 0.29 -19.97
CA ARG A 144 -1.70 1.15 -20.98
C ARG A 144 -2.55 2.38 -21.27
N GLU A 145 -3.84 2.21 -21.47
CA GLU A 145 -4.78 3.30 -21.75
C GLU A 145 -4.82 4.32 -20.60
N THR A 146 -4.87 3.86 -19.35
CA THR A 146 -4.83 4.74 -18.17
C THR A 146 -3.49 5.46 -18.00
N ASN A 147 -2.40 4.96 -18.57
CA ASN A 147 -1.12 5.65 -18.58
C ASN A 147 -1.06 6.81 -19.58
N LEU A 148 -1.82 6.74 -20.68
CA LEU A 148 -1.88 7.78 -21.72
C LEU A 148 -2.73 8.99 -21.32
N LYS A 149 -3.53 8.88 -20.25
CA LYS A 149 -4.45 9.94 -19.77
C LYS A 149 -3.81 10.96 -18.82
N VAL A 150 -2.50 10.90 -18.60
CA VAL A 150 -1.73 11.86 -17.78
C VAL A 150 -0.61 12.40 -18.64
#